data_AF-A7N8J0-F1
#
_entry.id   AF-A7N8J0-F1
#
_cell.length_a   1.000
_cell.length_b   1.000
_cell.length_c   1.000
_cell.angle_alpha   90.00
_cell.angle_beta   90.00
_cell.angle_gamma   90.00
#
_symmetry.space_group_name_H-M   'P 1'
#
loop_
_entity.id
_entity.type
_entity.pdbx_description
1 polymer ?
#
loop_
_entity_poly.entity_id
_entity_poly.type
_entity_poly.pdbx_seq_one_letter_code
_entity_poly.pdbx_strand_id
1 'polypeptide(L)'
;MGKSDREIIAILKDVFQLNFVKPMKSDHNLRIWMIRMTFAVSVLGLLGHGFLALTGHEITQSFSSMVNTPIAFFFTLLFLHINNEIEDTSIIMFVLTWLSLMLALYV
;
A
#
# COMPACT_ATOMS: atom_id res chain seq x y z
N MET A 1 11.44 -11.04 16.80
CA MET A 1 11.55 -9.83 15.96
C MET A 1 13.02 -9.51 15.77
N GLY A 2 13.51 -9.67 14.55
CA GLY A 2 14.88 -9.34 14.19
C GLY A 2 15.12 -7.83 14.16
N LYS A 3 16.37 -7.40 13.96
CA LYS A 3 16.71 -5.97 13.74
C LYS A 3 15.95 -5.39 12.55
N SER A 4 15.92 -6.13 11.44
CA SER A 4 15.24 -5.73 10.20
C SER A 4 13.73 -5.55 10.38
N ASP A 5 13.07 -6.29 11.27
CA ASP A 5 11.64 -6.10 11.56
C ASP A 5 11.37 -4.76 12.26
N ARG A 6 12.29 -4.33 13.14
CA ARG A 6 12.15 -3.06 13.87
C ARG A 6 12.36 -1.87 12.95
N GLU A 7 13.29 -1.98 12.00
CA GLU A 7 13.53 -0.96 10.97
C GLU A 7 12.29 -0.77 10.09
N ILE A 8 11.62 -1.87 9.71
CA ILE A 8 10.39 -1.78 8.92
C ILE A 8 9.25 -1.14 9.68
N ILE A 9 9.11 -1.48 10.96
CA ILE A 9 8.09 -0.83 11.79
C ILE A 9 8.39 0.66 11.91
N ALA A 10 9.65 1.07 11.98
CA ALA A 10 10.01 2.49 11.96
C ALA A 10 9.65 3.16 10.62
N ILE A 11 9.96 2.51 9.49
CA ILE A 11 9.63 3.00 8.14
C ILE A 11 8.11 3.09 7.96
N LEU A 12 7.37 2.03 8.30
CA LEU A 12 5.89 2.04 8.23
C LEU A 12 5.31 3.11 9.14
N LYS A 13 5.85 3.27 10.35
CA LYS A 13 5.42 4.32 11.27
C LYS A 13 5.63 5.69 10.65
N ASP A 14 6.78 5.93 10.00
CA ASP A 14 7.10 7.18 9.30
C ASP A 14 6.17 7.44 8.10
N VAL A 15 5.97 6.41 7.27
CA VAL A 15 5.04 6.44 6.14
C VAL A 15 3.61 6.74 6.58
N PHE A 16 3.15 6.28 7.75
CA PHE A 16 1.78 6.50 8.22
C PHE A 16 1.65 7.58 9.31
N GLN A 17 2.70 8.36 9.61
CA GLN A 17 2.53 9.51 10.51
C GLN A 17 1.57 10.54 9.92
N LEU A 18 0.61 11.01 10.71
CA LEU A 18 -0.35 12.06 10.31
C LEU A 18 0.30 13.44 10.04
N ASN A 19 1.62 13.56 10.17
CA ASN A 19 2.35 14.78 9.85
C ASN A 19 2.20 15.12 8.36
N PHE A 20 1.93 16.39 8.08
CA PHE A 20 1.80 16.90 6.71
C PHE A 20 3.16 16.87 6.01
N VAL A 21 3.31 15.97 5.04
CA VAL A 21 4.52 15.85 4.22
C VAL A 21 4.40 16.81 3.04
N LYS A 22 5.41 17.66 2.81
CA LYS A 22 5.50 18.53 1.64
C LYS A 22 6.20 17.76 0.51
N PRO A 23 5.48 17.25 -0.51
CA PRO A 23 6.04 16.33 -1.51
C PRO A 23 7.17 16.97 -2.33
N MET A 24 7.07 18.26 -2.64
CA MET A 24 8.06 18.98 -3.45
C MET A 24 9.38 19.31 -2.72
N LYS A 25 9.52 18.94 -1.43
CA LYS A 25 10.74 19.23 -0.66
C LYS A 25 11.87 18.22 -0.87
N SER A 26 11.56 16.97 -1.18
CA SER A 26 12.56 15.92 -1.42
C SER A 26 11.92 14.70 -2.08
N ASP A 27 12.74 13.91 -2.79
CA ASP A 27 12.29 12.66 -3.41
C ASP A 27 11.74 11.66 -2.38
N HIS A 28 12.32 11.66 -1.18
CA HIS A 28 11.83 10.86 -0.05
C HIS A 28 10.41 11.29 0.37
N ASN A 29 10.16 12.59 0.50
CA ASN A 29 8.84 13.13 0.82
C ASN A 29 7.82 12.86 -0.30
N LEU A 30 8.25 12.95 -1.56
CA LEU A 30 7.42 12.61 -2.71
C LEU A 30 7.02 11.12 -2.68
N ARG A 31 7.97 10.23 -2.38
CA ARG A 31 7.73 8.79 -2.26
C ARG A 31 6.74 8.48 -1.14
N ILE A 32 6.93 9.06 0.05
CA ILE A 32 5.98 8.92 1.17
C ILE A 32 4.59 9.42 0.77
N TRP A 33 4.52 10.60 0.14
CA TRP A 33 3.24 11.15 -0.31
C TRP A 33 2.55 10.24 -1.32
N MET A 34 3.27 9.70 -2.31
CA MET A 34 2.73 8.76 -3.30
C MET A 34 2.18 7.50 -2.63
N ILE A 35 2.92 6.91 -1.69
CA ILE A 35 2.48 5.72 -0.94
C ILE A 35 1.18 6.01 -0.16
N ARG A 36 1.10 7.17 0.51
CA ARG A 36 -0.11 7.57 1.24
C ARG A 36 -1.31 7.79 0.33
N MET A 37 -1.10 8.42 -0.83
CA MET A 37 -2.18 8.68 -1.79
C MET A 37 -2.70 7.40 -2.43
N THR A 38 -1.81 6.50 -2.87
CA THR A 38 -2.22 5.21 -3.43
C THR A 38 -2.89 4.33 -2.38
N PHE A 39 -2.43 4.37 -1.12
CA PHE A 39 -3.11 3.72 -0.01
C PHE A 39 -4.53 4.28 0.20
N ALA A 40 -4.69 5.61 0.26
CA ALA A 40 -5.98 6.24 0.47
C ALA A 40 -6.98 5.88 -0.65
N VAL A 41 -6.55 5.94 -1.91
CA VAL A 41 -7.37 5.55 -3.06
C VAL A 41 -7.73 4.06 -3.01
N SER A 42 -6.79 3.20 -2.60
CA SER A 42 -7.03 1.76 -2.42
C SER A 42 -8.09 1.48 -1.36
N VAL A 43 -8.01 2.15 -0.20
CA VAL A 43 -8.99 2.03 0.88
C VAL A 43 -10.37 2.51 0.40
N LEU A 44 -10.45 3.64 -0.30
CA LEU A 44 -11.71 4.13 -0.87
C LEU A 44 -12.30 3.16 -1.90
N GLY A 45 -11.46 2.58 -2.76
CA GLY A 45 -11.86 1.57 -3.73
C GLY A 45 -12.43 0.31 -3.07
N LEU A 46 -11.75 -0.20 -2.04
CA LEU A 46 -12.22 -1.36 -1.27
C LEU A 46 -13.51 -1.07 -0.48
N LEU A 47 -13.65 0.13 0.09
CA LEU A 47 -14.90 0.54 0.74
C LEU A 47 -16.05 0.61 -0.27
N GLY A 48 -15.80 1.16 -1.46
CA GLY A 48 -16.78 1.18 -2.55
C GLY A 48 -17.16 -0.23 -3.02
N HIS A 49 -16.17 -1.11 -3.19
CA HIS A 49 -16.38 -2.52 -3.51
C HIS A 49 -17.24 -3.23 -2.47
N GLY A 50 -16.92 -3.05 -1.18
CA GLY A 50 -17.70 -3.60 -0.07
C GLY A 50 -19.14 -3.06 -0.05
N PHE A 51 -19.33 -1.76 -0.30
CA PHE A 51 -20.67 -1.16 -0.35
C PHE A 51 -21.51 -1.72 -1.51
N LEU A 52 -20.92 -1.87 -2.70
CA LEU A 52 -21.61 -2.47 -3.86
C LEU A 52 -21.97 -3.94 -3.58
N ALA A 53 -21.06 -4.71 -2.99
CA ALA A 53 -21.31 -6.09 -2.59
C ALA A 53 -22.48 -6.19 -1.58
N LEU A 54 -22.53 -5.29 -0.59
CA LEU A 54 -23.59 -5.26 0.43
C LEU A 54 -24.96 -4.85 -0.13
N THR A 55 -24.99 -4.00 -1.15
CA THR A 55 -26.23 -3.56 -1.81
C THR A 55 -26.70 -4.52 -2.91
N GLY A 56 -25.99 -5.64 -3.12
CA GLY A 56 -26.34 -6.65 -4.13
C GLY A 56 -26.13 -6.18 -5.57
N HIS A 57 -25.39 -5.10 -5.79
CA HIS A 57 -25.03 -4.66 -7.14
C HIS A 57 -23.95 -5.58 -7.71
N GLU A 58 -24.07 -5.92 -8.99
CA GLU A 58 -23.02 -6.68 -9.68
C GLU A 58 -21.75 -5.85 -9.80
N ILE A 59 -20.64 -6.43 -9.37
CA ILE A 59 -19.33 -5.82 -9.46
C ILE A 59 -18.79 -6.10 -10.85
N THR A 60 -18.75 -5.06 -11.68
CA THR A 60 -18.21 -5.18 -13.03
C THR A 60 -16.70 -5.38 -13.00
N GLN A 61 -16.18 -6.14 -13.96
CA GLN A 61 -14.73 -6.36 -14.12
C GLN A 61 -13.95 -5.04 -14.26
N SER A 62 -14.56 -4.02 -14.89
CA SER A 62 -13.98 -2.69 -15.02
C SER A 62 -13.81 -2.00 -13.66
N PHE A 63 -14.78 -2.16 -12.75
CA PHE A 63 -14.69 -1.62 -11.40
C PHE A 63 -13.61 -2.35 -10.58
N SER A 64 -13.58 -3.69 -10.61
CA SER A 64 -12.51 -4.48 -9.97
C SER A 64 -11.12 -4.07 -10.46
N SER A 65 -10.94 -3.91 -11.76
CA SER A 65 -9.66 -3.47 -12.36
C SER A 65 -9.25 -2.06 -11.90
N MET A 66 -10.24 -1.16 -11.77
CA MET A 66 -10.03 0.20 -11.28
C MET A 66 -9.60 0.21 -9.80
N VAL A 67 -10.13 -0.68 -8.98
CA VAL A 67 -9.75 -0.83 -7.56
C VAL A 67 -8.39 -1.53 -7.41
N ASN A 68 -8.10 -2.52 -8.24
CA ASN A 68 -6.84 -3.26 -8.20
C ASN A 68 -5.62 -2.43 -8.62
N THR A 69 -5.80 -1.51 -9.56
CA THR A 69 -4.69 -0.66 -10.06
C THR A 69 -3.99 0.13 -8.94
N PRO A 70 -4.68 0.96 -8.13
CA PRO A 70 -4.06 1.69 -7.03
C PRO A 70 -3.53 0.77 -5.92
N ILE A 71 -4.15 -0.40 -5.69
CA ILE A 71 -3.68 -1.40 -4.72
C ILE A 71 -2.31 -1.94 -5.15
N ALA A 72 -2.19 -2.36 -6.41
CA ALA A 72 -0.95 -2.87 -6.97
C ALA A 72 0.15 -1.80 -6.92
N PHE A 73 -0.18 -0.55 -7.27
CA PHE A 73 0.75 0.58 -7.17
C PHE A 73 1.18 0.84 -5.72
N PHE A 74 0.26 0.80 -4.76
CA PHE A 74 0.57 0.97 -3.34
C PHE A 74 1.58 -0.06 -2.85
N PHE A 75 1.30 -1.35 -3.06
CA PHE A 75 2.20 -2.41 -2.61
C PHE A 75 3.55 -2.37 -3.32
N THR A 76 3.57 -2.04 -4.61
CA THR A 76 4.82 -1.89 -5.38
C THR A 76 5.68 -0.74 -4.84
N LEU A 77 5.09 0.43 -4.60
CA LEU A 77 5.81 1.58 -4.06
C LEU A 77 6.28 1.33 -2.63
N LEU A 78 5.45 0.69 -1.80
CA LEU A 78 5.80 0.32 -0.44
C LEU A 78 6.96 -0.69 -0.43
N PHE A 79 6.91 -1.70 -1.29
CA PHE A 79 7.98 -2.67 -1.46
C PHE A 79 9.29 -2.00 -1.88
N LEU A 80 9.26 -1.14 -2.91
CA LEU A 80 10.44 -0.40 -3.35
C LEU A 80 10.99 0.52 -2.26
N HIS A 81 10.13 1.18 -1.48
CA HIS A 81 10.57 2.05 -0.40
C HIS A 81 11.25 1.26 0.72
N ILE A 82 10.64 0.16 1.15
CA ILE A 82 11.18 -0.71 2.19
C ILE A 82 12.49 -1.36 1.73
N ASN A 83 12.53 -1.90 0.51
CA ASN A 83 13.72 -2.54 -0.03
C ASN A 83 14.90 -1.57 -0.23
N ASN A 84 14.62 -0.28 -0.43
CA ASN A 84 15.66 0.73 -0.58
C ASN A 84 16.21 1.26 0.76
N GLU A 85 15.54 0.96 1.88
CA GLU A 85 15.93 1.44 3.22
C GLU A 85 16.54 0.31 4.08
N ILE A 86 16.53 -0.94 3.62
CA ILE A 86 16.91 -2.11 4.43
C ILE A 86 17.96 -2.95 3.71
N GLU A 87 19.01 -3.33 4.45
CA GLU A 87 20.11 -4.14 3.93
C GLU A 87 19.81 -5.65 3.90
N ASP A 88 18.90 -6.14 4.76
CA ASP A 88 18.55 -7.57 4.91
C ASP A 88 17.08 -7.90 4.56
N THR A 89 16.86 -9.04 3.89
CA THR A 89 15.52 -9.55 3.54
C THR A 89 14.68 -9.84 4.80
N SER A 90 13.54 -9.17 4.95
CA SER A 90 12.69 -9.31 6.14
C SER A 90 11.44 -10.16 5.92
N ILE A 91 10.92 -10.71 7.03
CA ILE A 91 9.64 -11.43 7.07
C ILE A 91 8.46 -10.48 6.77
N ILE A 92 8.55 -9.20 7.15
CA ILE A 92 7.48 -8.23 6.88
C ILE A 92 7.37 -7.92 5.38
N MET A 93 8.50 -7.83 4.66
CA MET A 93 8.48 -7.72 3.19
C MET A 93 7.81 -8.95 2.57
N PHE A 94 8.11 -10.14 3.08
CA PHE A 94 7.46 -11.37 2.61
C PHE A 94 5.94 -11.35 2.83
N VAL A 95 5.48 -10.91 4.01
CA VAL A 95 4.06 -10.77 4.33
C VAL A 95 3.38 -9.70 3.47
N LEU A 96 4.03 -8.57 3.22
CA LEU A 96 3.49 -7.50 2.36
C LEU A 96 3.35 -7.96 0.91
N THR A 97 4.35 -8.63 0.36
CA THR A 97 4.29 -9.22 -0.98
C THR A 97 3.21 -10.29 -1.06
N TRP A 98 3.09 -11.13 -0.03
CA TRP A 98 2.04 -12.15 0.04
C TRP A 98 0.63 -11.55 0.11
N LEU A 99 0.41 -10.51 0.94
CA LEU A 99 -0.86 -9.78 1.01
C LEU A 99 -1.20 -9.09 -0.31
N SER A 100 -0.22 -8.49 -0.97
CA SER A 100 -0.39 -7.91 -2.31
C SER A 100 -0.88 -8.94 -3.31
N LEU A 101 -0.32 -10.15 -3.26
CA LEU A 101 -0.64 -11.23 -4.18
C LEU A 101 -2.04 -11.80 -3.90
N MET A 102 -2.41 -11.95 -2.62
CA MET A 102 -3.76 -12.38 -2.22
C MET A 102 -4.83 -11.35 -2.60
N LEU A 103 -4.56 -10.05 -2.44
CA LEU A 103 -5.49 -8.98 -2.83
C LEU A 103 -5.68 -8.92 -4.36
N ALA A 104 -4.60 -9.09 -5.13
CA ALA A 104 -4.68 -9.15 -6.58
C ALA A 104 -5.45 -10.37 -7.11
N LEU A 105 -5.52 -11.47 -6.35
CA LEU A 105 -6.28 -12.67 -6.70
C LEU A 105 -7.74 -12.63 -6.22
N TYR A 106 -8.05 -11.79 -5.23
CA TYR A 106 -9.37 -11.72 -4.60
C TYR A 106 -10.35 -10.78 -5.31
N VAL A 107 -9.84 -9.73 -5.95
CA VAL A 107 -10.60 -8.68 -6.65
C VAL A 107 -10.54 -8.89 -8.16
#